data_AF-A0A382YAT0-F1
#
_entry.id   AF-A0A382YAT0-F1
#
_cell.length_a   1.000
_cell.length_b   1.000
_cell.length_c   1.000
_cell.angle_alpha   90.00
_cell.angle_beta   90.00
_cell.angle_gamma   90.00
#
_symmetry.space_group_name_H-M   'P 1'
#
loop_
_entity.id
_entity.type
_entity.pdbx_description
1 polymer ?
#
loop_
_entity_poly.entity_id
_entity_poly.type
_entity_poly.pdbx_seq_one_letter_code
_entity_poly.pdbx_strand_id
1 'polypeptide(L)' 'MTLAEQIQHLYKQANDADPDEARTAFASLRRELSAGHVRAAEPDASTDTGWRVNTWVKEGILVGFRCGAITTFPSANNNS' A
#
# COMPACT_ATOMS: atom_id res chain seq x y z
N MET A 1 10.52 -12.80 -6.91
CA MET A 1 9.66 -12.38 -5.80
C MET A 1 8.37 -11.83 -6.36
N THR A 2 7.24 -12.21 -5.78
CA THR A 2 5.93 -11.59 -6.06
C THR A 2 5.86 -10.21 -5.40
N LEU A 3 4.88 -9.40 -5.82
CA LEU A 3 4.64 -8.08 -5.19
C LEU A 3 4.32 -8.22 -3.69
N ALA A 4 3.59 -9.27 -3.29
CA ALA A 4 3.27 -9.54 -1.89
C ALA A 4 4.53 -9.85 -1.08
N GLU A 5 5.39 -10.73 -1.58
CA GLU A 5 6.66 -11.06 -0.92
C GLU A 5 7.58 -9.84 -0.78
N GLN A 6 7.64 -8.99 -1.81
CA GLN A 6 8.43 -7.75 -1.77
C GLN A 6 7.93 -6.77 -0.72
N ILE A 7 6.61 -6.56 -0.65
CA ILE A 7 6.03 -5.70 0.37
C ILE A 7 6.26 -6.26 1.77
N GLN A 8 6.11 -7.57 1.97
CA GLN A 8 6.36 -8.20 3.26
C GLN A 8 7.83 -8.08 3.69
N HIS A 9 8.76 -8.19 2.74
CA HIS A 9 10.18 -7.97 2.99
C HIS A 9 10.45 -6.53 3.47
N LEU A 10 9.99 -5.55 2.70
CA LEU A 10 10.15 -4.12 3.01
C LEU A 10 9.44 -3.71 4.30
N TYR A 11 8.27 -4.28 4.58
CA TYR A 11 7.54 -4.03 5.82
C TYR A 11 8.33 -4.48 7.05
N LYS A 12 8.92 -5.70 6.99
CA LYS A 12 9.75 -6.28 8.05
C LYS A 12 11.03 -5.48 8.31
N GLN A 13 11.59 -4.85 7.28
CA GLN A 13 12.77 -3.98 7.41
C GLN A 13 12.48 -2.66 8.14
N ALA A 14 11.21 -2.33 8.42
CA ALA A 14 10.86 -1.16 9.20
C ALA A 14 11.50 0.14 8.64
N ASN A 15 12.28 0.85 9.46
CA ASN A 15 12.97 2.09 9.08
C ASN A 15 14.26 1.86 8.30
N ASP A 16 14.73 0.61 8.20
CA ASP A 16 15.96 0.23 7.50
C ASP A 16 15.68 -0.16 6.02
N ALA A 17 14.42 -0.12 5.60
CA ALA A 17 14.04 -0.41 4.21
C ALA A 17 14.62 0.64 3.25
N ASP A 18 15.11 0.19 2.10
CA ASP A 18 15.55 1.09 1.04
C ASP A 18 14.38 1.96 0.56
N PRO A 19 14.48 3.31 0.61
CA PRO A 19 13.36 4.19 0.29
C PRO A 19 12.91 4.12 -1.17
N ASP A 20 13.82 3.83 -2.12
CA ASP A 20 13.51 3.78 -3.53
C ASP A 20 12.88 2.44 -3.92
N GLU A 21 13.33 1.36 -3.30
CA GLU A 21 12.67 0.06 -3.40
C GLU A 21 11.26 0.12 -2.80
N ALA A 22 11.12 0.72 -1.61
CA ALA A 22 9.82 0.93 -0.96
C ALA A 22 8.86 1.74 -1.85
N ARG A 23 9.34 2.83 -2.45
CA ARG A 23 8.54 3.66 -3.35
C ARG A 23 8.13 2.92 -4.62
N THR A 24 9.01 2.10 -5.18
CA THR A 24 8.75 1.29 -6.38
C THR A 24 7.71 0.20 -6.11
N ALA A 25 7.86 -0.54 -5.01
CA ALA A 25 6.89 -1.55 -4.60
C ALA A 25 5.52 -0.92 -4.28
N PHE A 26 5.51 0.21 -3.56
CA PHE A 26 4.27 0.94 -3.28
C PHE A 26 3.60 1.49 -4.54
N ALA A 27 4.35 2.02 -5.50
CA ALA A 27 3.79 2.48 -6.77
C ALA A 27 3.10 1.34 -7.54
N SER A 28 3.70 0.15 -7.53
CA SER A 28 3.11 -1.06 -8.11
C SER A 28 1.83 -1.46 -7.37
N LEU A 29 1.85 -1.51 -6.03
CA LEU A 29 0.65 -1.78 -5.24
C LEU A 29 -0.48 -0.78 -5.52
N ARG A 30 -0.17 0.52 -5.56
CA ARG A 30 -1.15 1.57 -5.84
C ARG A 30 -1.80 1.37 -7.21
N ARG A 31 -1.03 0.96 -8.22
CA ARG A 31 -1.57 0.65 -9.55
C ARG A 31 -2.56 -0.51 -9.49
N GLU A 32 -2.20 -1.62 -8.84
CA GLU A 32 -3.09 -2.79 -8.72
C GLU A 32 -4.35 -2.50 -7.88
N LEU A 33 -4.23 -1.68 -6.83
CA LEU A 33 -5.37 -1.19 -6.04
C LEU A 33 -6.32 -0.33 -6.90
N SER A 34 -5.77 0.62 -7.67
CA SER A 34 -6.54 1.49 -8.56
C SER A 34 -7.22 0.72 -9.68
N ALA A 35 -6.58 -0.33 -10.21
CA ALA A 35 -7.17 -1.23 -11.20
C ALA A 35 -8.21 -2.19 -10.60
N GLY A 36 -8.24 -2.32 -9.27
CA GLY A 36 -9.14 -3.23 -8.56
C GLY A 36 -8.71 -4.71 -8.62
N HIS A 37 -7.50 -5.01 -9.12
CA HIS A 37 -6.94 -6.37 -9.13
C HIS A 37 -6.57 -6.86 -7.73
N VAL A 38 -6.27 -5.93 -6.82
CA VAL A 38 -5.93 -6.21 -5.43
C VAL A 38 -6.89 -5.45 -4.52
N ARG A 39 -7.29 -6.06 -3.41
CA ARG A 39 -8.15 -5.46 -2.37
C ARG A 39 -7.55 -5.72 -0.99
N ALA A 40 -7.71 -4.79 -0.06
CA ALA A 40 -7.23 -4.96 1.33
C ALA A 40 -8.02 -6.03 2.11
N ALA A 41 -9.24 -6.30 1.69
CA ALA A 41 -10.06 -7.42 2.12
C ALA A 41 -11.00 -7.82 0.99
N GLU A 42 -11.40 -9.08 0.95
CA GLU A 42 -12.34 -9.61 -0.03
C GLU A 42 -13.30 -10.61 0.62
N PRO A 43 -14.52 -10.78 0.07
CA PRO A 43 -15.47 -11.76 0.57
C PRO A 43 -14.87 -13.17 0.55
N ASP A 44 -15.03 -13.90 1.65
CA ASP A 44 -14.54 -15.26 1.79
C ASP A 44 -15.47 -16.06 2.71
N ALA A 45 -16.32 -16.89 2.09
CA ALA A 45 -17.31 -17.70 2.79
C ALA A 45 -16.69 -18.82 3.65
N SER A 46 -15.38 -19.07 3.52
CA SER A 46 -14.66 -20.03 4.37
C SER A 46 -14.24 -19.45 5.72
N THR A 47 -14.37 -18.14 5.90
CA THR A 47 -14.05 -17.43 7.15
C THR A 47 -15.32 -17.17 7.97
N ASP A 48 -15.21 -17.20 9.31
CA ASP A 48 -16.34 -16.96 10.21
C ASP A 48 -17.01 -15.58 10.02
N THR A 49 -16.24 -14.60 9.57
CA THR A 49 -16.71 -13.22 9.32
C THR A 49 -17.25 -13.02 7.91
N GLY A 50 -17.09 -14.00 7.02
CA GLY A 50 -17.39 -13.87 5.59
C GLY A 50 -16.42 -12.97 4.82
N TRP A 51 -15.31 -12.56 5.43
CA TRP A 51 -14.29 -11.68 4.84
C TRP A 51 -12.89 -12.13 5.21
N ARG A 52 -12.03 -12.26 4.19
CA ARG A 52 -10.60 -12.47 4.38
C ARG A 52 -9.84 -11.16 4.23
N VAL A 53 -8.96 -10.90 5.17
CA VAL A 53 -8.05 -9.75 5.11
C VAL A 53 -6.79 -10.13 4.34
N ASN A 54 -6.41 -9.28 3.38
CA ASN A 54 -5.14 -9.39 2.68
C ASN A 54 -4.08 -8.58 3.42
N THR A 55 -3.43 -9.19 4.42
CA THR A 55 -2.48 -8.51 5.31
C THR A 55 -1.36 -7.78 4.54
N TRP A 56 -0.79 -8.43 3.51
CA TRP A 56 0.28 -7.84 2.71
C TRP A 56 -0.13 -6.52 2.03
N VAL A 57 -1.41 -6.36 1.68
CA VAL A 57 -1.92 -5.12 1.10
C VAL A 57 -1.92 -3.99 2.13
N LYS A 58 -2.32 -4.29 3.36
CA LYS A 58 -2.28 -3.31 4.46
C LYS A 58 -0.84 -2.96 4.84
N GLU A 59 0.05 -3.94 4.88
CA GLU A 59 1.48 -3.72 5.07
C GLU A 59 2.06 -2.80 3.99
N GLY A 60 1.68 -2.99 2.73
CA GLY A 60 2.12 -2.13 1.64
C GLY A 60 1.60 -0.70 1.71
N ILE A 61 0.39 -0.49 2.22
CA ILE A 61 -0.13 0.86 2.54
C ILE A 61 0.75 1.53 3.62
N LEU A 62 1.14 0.78 4.65
CA LEU A 62 2.03 1.29 5.71
C LEU A 62 3.45 1.59 5.19
N VAL A 63 3.99 0.74 4.31
CA VAL A 63 5.26 1.01 3.60
C VAL A 63 5.16 2.31 2.81
N GLY A 64 4.06 2.51 2.08
CA GLY A 64 3.80 3.75 1.33
C GLY A 64 3.78 5.00 2.19
N PHE A 65 3.16 4.94 3.37
CA PHE A 65 3.20 6.05 4.32
C PHE A 65 4.61 6.30 4.87
N ARG A 66 5.39 5.25 5.13
CA ARG A 66 6.77 5.38 5.64
C ARG A 66 7.73 6.01 4.63
N CYS A 67 7.63 5.65 3.35
CA CYS A 67 8.50 6.21 2.29
C CYS A 67 7.94 7.50 1.65
N GLY A 68 6.72 7.89 2.01
CA GLY A 68 6.08 9.12 1.57
C GLY A 68 6.69 10.35 2.25
N ALA A 69 6.49 11.51 1.64
CA ALA A 69 6.83 12.80 2.23
C ALA A 69 5.55 13.59 2.47
N ILE A 70 5.48 14.29 3.60
CA ILE A 70 4.43 15.27 3.84
C ILE A 70 4.68 16.44 2.90
N THR A 71 3.66 16.81 2.12
CA THR A 71 3.73 17.95 1.21
C THR A 71 2.46 18.79 1.34
N THR A 72 2.59 20.09 1.13
CA THR A 72 1.45 21.01 1.13
C THR A 72 0.60 20.76 -0.11
N PHE A 73 -0.70 20.51 0.08
CA PHE A 73 -1.64 20.50 -1.03
C PHE A 73 -2.04 21.96 -1.33
N PRO A 74 -1.85 22.47 -2.56
CA PRO A 74 -2.19 23.86 -2.87
C PRO A 74 -3.71 24.06 -2.73
N SER A 75 -4.10 25.11 -2.00
CA SER A 75 -5.49 25.57 -1.94
C SER A 75 -5.91 26.11 -3.30
N ALA A 76 -7.16 25.85 -3.71
CA ALA A 76 -7.71 26.46 -4.92
C ALA A 76 -7.67 27.99 -4.79
N ASN A 77 -6.97 28.66 -5.71
CA ASN A 77 -6.85 30.12 -5.71
C ASN A 77 -8.21 30.73 -6.08
N ASN A 78 -8.94 31.25 -5.09
CA ASN A 78 -10.18 31.97 -5.30
C ASN A 78 -9.89 33.46 -5.57
N ASN A 79 -9.33 33.79 -6.74
CA ASN A 79 -9.33 35.17 -7.22
C ASN A 79 -10.46 35.32 -8.24
N SER A 80 -11.59 35.85 -7.75
CA SER A 80 -12.65 36.48 -8.55
C SER A 80 -12.29 37.92 -8.87
#